data_AF-A0ABD0QNA9-F1
#
_entry.id   AF-A0ABD0QNA9-F1
#
_cell.length_a   1.000
_cell.length_b   1.000
_cell.length_c   1.000
_cell.angle_alpha   90.00
_cell.angle_beta   90.00
_cell.angle_gamma   90.00
#
_symmetry.space_group_name_H-M   'P 1'
#
loop_
_entity.id
_entity.type
_entity.pdbx_description
1 polymer ?
#
loop_
_entity_poly.entity_id
_entity_poly.type
_entity_poly.pdbx_seq_one_letter_code
_entity_poly.pdbx_strand_id
1 'polypeptide(L)' 'LFDRSPRVPLLMNLREVDNDMQTLYINSCVSTFEFKATGTGDSLVEGLIRYHPFLYDRETYPQDPYAASA' A
#
# COMPACT_ATOMS: atom_id res chain seq x y z
N LEU A 1 9.36 -39.58 18.53
CA LEU A 1 7.93 -39.20 18.39
C LEU A 1 7.89 -37.69 18.35
N PHE A 2 7.68 -37.10 17.17
CA PHE A 2 7.63 -35.65 17.04
C PHE A 2 6.32 -35.15 17.64
N ASP A 3 6.43 -34.42 18.75
CA ASP A 3 5.33 -33.69 19.37
C ASP A 3 4.93 -32.54 18.44
N ARG A 4 3.95 -32.79 17.57
CA ARG A 4 3.29 -31.71 16.83
C ARG A 4 2.33 -31.07 17.81
N SER A 5 2.78 -30.02 18.49
CA SER A 5 1.89 -29.15 19.25
C SER A 5 0.67 -28.78 18.39
N PRO A 6 -0.56 -28.89 18.91
CA PRO A 6 -1.75 -28.57 18.14
C PRO A 6 -1.70 -27.09 17.77
N ARG A 7 -1.46 -26.79 16.48
CA ARG A 7 -1.47 -25.42 15.98
C ARG A 7 -2.92 -24.93 16.05
N VAL A 8 -3.18 -23.98 16.95
CA VAL A 8 -4.46 -23.28 17.01
C VAL A 8 -4.67 -22.54 15.68
N PRO A 9 -5.87 -22.58 15.08
CA PRO A 9 -6.16 -21.79 13.89
C PRO A 9 -5.88 -20.31 14.14
N LEU A 10 -5.03 -19.72 13.32
CA LEU A 10 -4.84 -18.28 13.30
C LEU A 10 -6.00 -17.67 12.51
N LEU A 11 -6.81 -16.86 13.18
CA LEU A 11 -7.89 -16.09 12.58
C LEU A 11 -7.51 -14.62 12.66
N MET A 12 -7.61 -13.92 11.53
CA MET A 12 -7.31 -12.49 11.42
C MET A 12 -8.33 -11.84 10.50
N ASN A 13 -8.86 -10.68 10.90
CA ASN A 13 -9.70 -9.87 10.02
C ASN A 13 -8.80 -9.01 9.13
N LEU A 14 -9.03 -9.00 7.81
CA LEU A 14 -8.20 -8.21 6.89
C LEU A 14 -8.23 -6.70 7.18
N ARG A 15 -9.28 -6.20 7.85
CA ARG A 15 -9.33 -4.79 8.28
C ARG A 15 -8.40 -4.46 9.45
N GLU A 16 -7.88 -5.47 10.13
CA GLU A 16 -6.87 -5.31 11.20
C GLU A 16 -5.45 -5.17 10.62
N VAL A 17 -5.29 -5.37 9.31
CA VAL A 17 -4.02 -5.12 8.61
C VAL A 17 -3.90 -3.61 8.36
N ASP A 18 -2.95 -2.96 9.01
CA ASP A 18 -2.68 -1.52 8.91
C ASP A 18 -1.32 -1.19 8.26
N ASN A 19 -0.61 -2.23 7.81
CA ASN A 19 0.74 -2.14 7.27
C ASN A 19 0.85 -2.60 5.82
N ASP A 20 -0.28 -2.84 5.14
CA ASP A 20 -0.26 -3.08 3.71
C ASP A 20 0.14 -1.81 2.95
N MET A 21 0.68 -1.98 1.75
CA MET A 21 1.24 -0.86 0.98
C MET A 21 0.22 0.25 0.70
N GLN A 22 -1.06 -0.07 0.46
CA GLN A 22 -2.06 0.97 0.21
C GLN A 22 -2.37 1.75 1.48
N THR A 23 -2.49 1.08 2.64
CA THR A 23 -2.65 1.78 3.92
C THR A 23 -1.47 2.72 4.19
N LEU A 24 -0.24 2.28 3.91
CA LEU A 24 0.94 3.13 4.05
C LEU A 24 0.91 4.33 3.08
N TYR A 25 0.57 4.11 1.80
CA TYR A 25 0.47 5.19 0.82
C TYR A 25 -0.65 6.20 1.14
N ILE A 26 -1.76 5.76 1.72
CA ILE A 26 -2.84 6.65 2.12
C ILE A 26 -2.42 7.50 3.32
N ASN A 27 -1.85 6.87 4.35
CA ASN A 27 -1.57 7.54 5.61
C ASN A 27 -0.38 8.50 5.56
N SER A 28 0.62 8.25 4.70
CA SER A 28 1.80 9.13 4.60
C SER A 28 1.67 10.22 3.53
N CYS A 29 0.61 10.24 2.72
CA CYS A 29 0.43 11.29 1.73
C CYS A 29 -0.14 12.57 2.33
N VAL A 30 0.24 13.72 1.79
CA VAL A 30 -0.26 15.04 2.23
C VAL A 30 -1.07 15.76 1.16
N SER A 31 -1.05 15.27 -0.07
CA SER A 31 -1.84 15.79 -1.18
C SER A 31 -2.08 14.71 -2.21
N THR A 32 -3.17 14.86 -2.95
CA THR A 32 -3.62 13.95 -4.00
C THR A 32 -3.88 14.70 -5.30
N PHE A 33 -3.69 14.00 -6.41
CA PHE A 33 -4.08 14.46 -7.73
C PHE A 33 -4.86 13.35 -8.42
N GLU A 34 -6.14 13.59 -8.64
CA GLU A 34 -7.06 12.67 -9.30
C GLU A 34 -7.20 13.02 -10.77
N PHE A 35 -7.22 12.01 -11.63
CA PHE A 35 -7.36 12.21 -13.07
C PHE A 35 -8.17 11.08 -13.71
N LYS A 36 -8.63 11.35 -14.93
CA LYS A 36 -9.32 10.38 -15.77
C LYS A 36 -8.66 10.34 -17.14
N ALA A 37 -8.38 9.14 -17.64
CA ALA A 37 -7.82 8.92 -18.97
C ALA A 37 -8.83 8.17 -19.83
N THR A 38 -9.15 8.73 -20.99
CA THR A 38 -10.04 8.12 -21.99
C THR A 38 -9.20 7.45 -23.08
N GLY A 39 -9.46 6.17 -23.37
CA GLY A 39 -8.79 5.42 -24.41
C GLY A 39 -9.62 5.30 -25.69
N THR A 40 -9.28 4.33 -26.55
CA THR A 40 -10.10 4.00 -27.73
C THR A 40 -11.45 3.40 -27.30
N GLY A 41 -12.51 3.78 -28.01
CA GLY A 41 -13.89 3.40 -27.65
C GLY A 41 -14.35 4.05 -26.35
N ASP A 42 -15.24 3.39 -25.62
CA ASP A 42 -15.79 3.88 -24.34
C ASP A 42 -14.91 3.48 -23.13
N SER A 43 -13.59 3.42 -23.31
CA SER A 43 -12.67 3.06 -22.25
C SER A 43 -12.31 4.27 -21.38
N LEU A 44 -12.46 4.11 -20.06
CA LEU A 44 -12.16 5.14 -19.06
C LEU A 44 -11.32 4.51 -17.94
N VAL A 45 -10.23 5.18 -17.58
CA VAL A 45 -9.37 4.81 -16.46
C VAL A 45 -9.39 5.95 -15.44
N GLU A 46 -9.68 5.62 -14.19
CA GLU A 46 -9.51 6.54 -13.07
C GLU A 46 -8.11 6.36 -12.48
N GLY A 47 -7.41 7.47 -12.32
CA GLY A 47 -6.05 7.50 -11.80
C GLY A 47 -5.94 8.43 -10.61
N LEU A 48 -5.00 8.11 -9.72
CA LEU A 48 -4.71 8.86 -8.51
C LEU A 48 -3.20 8.88 -8.30
N ILE A 49 -2.64 10.08 -8.10
CA ILE A 49 -1.25 10.29 -7.69
C ILE A 49 -1.27 10.83 -6.26
N ARG A 50 -0.39 10.31 -5.40
CA ARG A 50 -0.24 10.73 -4.01
C ARG A 50 1.14 11.34 -3.80
N TYR A 51 1.19 12.54 -3.20
CA TYR A 51 2.43 13.20 -2.86
C TYR A 51 2.86 12.87 -1.43
N HIS A 52 4.09 12.36 -1.31
CA HIS A 52 4.75 12.02 -0.06
C HIS A 52 5.90 13.01 0.15
N PRO A 53 5.82 13.93 1.14
CA PRO A 53 6.79 14.99 1.28
C PRO A 53 8.09 14.49 1.91
N PHE A 54 9.21 15.12 1.56
CA PHE A 54 10.40 15.07 2.38
C PHE A 54 10.16 15.89 3.65
N LEU A 55 10.30 15.28 4.82
CA LEU A 55 10.08 15.95 6.11
C LEU A 55 11.41 16.14 6.83
N TYR A 56 11.96 17.35 6.68
CA TYR A 56 13.19 17.86 7.30
C TYR A 56 14.49 17.16 6.91
N ASP A 57 14.61 15.87 7.22
CA ASP A 57 15.83 15.08 7.10
C ASP A 57 15.60 13.71 6.47
N ARG A 58 14.35 13.32 6.21
CA ARG A 58 14.00 12.02 5.65
C ARG A 58 12.82 12.05 4.68
N GLU A 59 12.88 11.13 3.72
CA GLU A 59 11.75 10.81 2.86
C GLU A 59 10.64 10.11 3.64
N THR A 60 9.38 10.35 3.23
CA THR A 60 8.19 9.70 3.82
C THR A 60 7.51 8.70 2.88
N TYR A 61 8.03 8.54 1.66
CA TYR A 61 7.56 7.52 0.74
C TYR A 61 7.76 6.13 1.36
N PRO A 62 6.71 5.31 1.51
CA PRO A 62 6.82 3.99 2.16
C PRO A 62 7.80 3.07 1.43
N GLN A 63 8.62 2.34 2.20
CA GLN A 63 9.50 1.31 1.63
C GLN A 63 8.70 0.06 1.29
N ASP A 64 8.80 -0.39 0.04
CA ASP A 64 8.20 -1.64 -0.40
C ASP A 64 9.22 -2.78 -0.20
N PRO A 65 8.91 -3.80 0.63
CA PRO A 65 9.83 -4.92 0.87
C PRO A 65 10.10 -5.78 -0.38
N TYR A 66 9.32 -5.61 -1.45
CA TYR A 66 9.45 -6.30 -2.72
C TYR A 66 9.93 -5.41 -3.86
N ALA A 67 10.06 -4.10 -3.63
CA ALA A 67 10.83 -3.26 -4.55
C ALA A 67 12.29 -3.71 -4.43
N ALA A 68 12.75 -4.50 -5.41
CA ALA A 68 14.14 -4.90 -5.51
C ALA A 68 15.03 -3.67 -5.26
N SER A 69 16.03 -3.80 -4.39
CA SER A 69 17.02 -2.75 -4.13
C SER A 69 17.54 -2.23 -5.47
N ALA A 70 17.12 -1.02 -5.84
CA ALA A 70 17.54 -0.34 -7.05
C ALA A 70 19.03 0.04 -6.94
#